data_AF-A0A1A8N5S8-F1
#
_entry.id   AF-A0A1A8N5S8-F1
#
_cell.length_a   1.000
_cell.length_b   1.000
_cell.length_c   1.000
_cell.angle_alpha   90.00
_cell.angle_beta   90.00
_cell.angle_gamma   90.00
#
_symmetry.space_group_name_H-M   'P 1'
#
loop_
_entity.id
_entity.type
_entity.pdbx_description
1 polymer ?
#
loop_
_entity_poly.entity_id
_entity_poly.type
_entity_poly.pdbx_seq_one_letter_code
_entity_poly.pdbx_strand_id
1 'polypeptide(L)'
;MSRSIVRQSKFRHVFGQAVKADQCYDDIRVSKVTWDSSFCAVNPKFLAVIVESSGGGAFLVLPVHKTGRVDKNYPLVVGHSGPVLDIDWCPHDDNILASCSEDCTAMVWQIPDHTLTRPLSDP
;
A
#
# COMPACT_ATOMS: atom_id res chain seq x y z
N MET A 1 9.28 -47.82 21.79
CA MET A 1 9.86 -46.49 21.48
C MET A 1 9.17 -45.96 20.23
N SER A 2 8.34 -44.93 20.36
CA SER A 2 7.64 -44.31 19.22
C SER A 2 8.65 -43.49 18.40
N ARG A 3 8.95 -43.92 17.18
CA ARG A 3 9.71 -43.09 16.23
C ARG A 3 8.78 -41.98 15.76
N SER A 4 8.98 -40.77 16.27
CA SER A 4 8.33 -39.57 15.76
C SER A 4 8.71 -39.41 14.28
N ILE A 5 7.77 -39.70 13.38
CA ILE A 5 7.89 -39.39 11.96
C ILE A 5 7.64 -37.90 11.85
N VAL A 6 8.72 -37.13 11.95
CA VAL A 6 8.67 -35.68 11.73
C VAL A 6 8.10 -35.44 10.33
N ARG A 7 6.95 -34.75 10.23
CA ARG A 7 6.31 -34.41 8.94
C ARG A 7 7.32 -33.72 8.04
N GLN A 8 7.60 -34.29 6.87
CA GLN A 8 8.46 -33.67 5.87
C GLN A 8 7.73 -32.44 5.30
N SER A 9 8.39 -31.29 5.36
CA SER A 9 7.92 -30.04 4.75
C SER A 9 9.10 -29.38 4.06
N LYS A 10 8.90 -28.96 2.81
CA LYS A 10 9.88 -28.16 2.06
C LYS A 10 10.07 -26.77 2.68
N PHE A 11 9.13 -26.32 3.51
CA PHE A 11 9.14 -25.00 4.15
C PHE A 11 9.69 -25.02 5.58
N ARG A 12 10.30 -26.15 6.01
CA ARG A 12 10.80 -26.32 7.39
C ARG A 12 11.79 -25.23 7.83
N HIS A 13 12.51 -24.64 6.88
CA HIS A 13 13.57 -23.67 7.14
C HIS A 13 13.28 -22.29 6.51
N VAL A 14 12.01 -21.94 6.29
CA VAL A 14 11.64 -20.58 5.86
C VAL A 14 11.89 -19.61 7.01
N PHE A 15 12.57 -18.49 6.74
CA PHE A 15 12.81 -17.41 7.69
C PHE A 15 12.69 -16.05 6.99
N GLY A 16 12.33 -15.01 7.74
CA GLY A 16 12.25 -13.64 7.25
C GLY A 16 13.60 -12.93 7.38
N GLN A 17 13.97 -12.16 6.37
CA GLN A 17 15.15 -11.30 6.38
C GLN A 17 14.70 -9.87 6.06
N ALA A 18 14.91 -8.95 7.01
CA ALA A 18 14.66 -7.53 6.75
C ALA A 18 15.65 -7.00 5.71
N VAL A 19 15.15 -6.13 4.82
CA VAL A 19 15.97 -5.41 3.86
C VAL A 19 16.77 -4.30 4.55
N LYS A 20 17.80 -3.80 3.88
CA LYS A 20 18.59 -2.67 4.38
C LYS A 20 17.78 -1.38 4.35
N ALA A 21 18.14 -0.41 5.19
CA ALA A 21 17.41 0.86 5.31
C ALA A 21 17.31 1.65 3.98
N ASP A 22 18.33 1.58 3.11
CA ASP A 22 18.32 2.18 1.77
C ASP A 22 17.31 1.55 0.80
N GLN A 23 16.78 0.38 1.16
CA GLN A 23 15.74 -0.35 0.43
C GLN A 23 14.36 -0.23 1.09
N CYS A 24 14.25 0.50 2.21
CA CYS A 24 12.99 0.81 2.88
C CYS A 24 12.34 2.07 2.27
N TYR A 25 11.11 2.35 2.69
CA TYR A 25 10.41 3.60 2.38
C TYR A 25 10.19 4.37 3.67
N ASP A 26 10.87 5.52 3.81
CA ASP A 26 10.90 6.30 5.05
C ASP A 26 10.08 7.59 4.95
N ASP A 27 9.71 8.17 6.11
CA ASP A 27 8.96 9.44 6.23
C ASP A 27 7.52 9.39 5.65
N ILE A 28 6.91 8.20 5.60
CA ILE A 28 5.50 7.99 5.23
C ILE A 28 4.60 8.18 6.46
N ARG A 29 3.59 9.05 6.35
CA ARG A 29 2.59 9.32 7.40
C ARG A 29 1.44 8.29 7.36
N VAL A 30 1.73 7.05 7.74
CA VAL A 30 0.73 5.95 7.74
C VAL A 30 -0.49 6.31 8.59
N SER A 31 -1.69 5.96 8.10
CA SER A 31 -2.96 6.17 8.79
C SER A 31 -2.96 5.58 10.21
N LYS A 32 -3.57 6.30 11.16
CA LYS A 32 -3.83 5.84 12.54
C LYS A 32 -5.30 5.57 12.80
N VAL A 33 -6.13 5.50 11.76
CA VAL A 33 -7.54 5.12 11.88
C VAL A 33 -7.63 3.73 12.53
N THR A 34 -8.58 3.54 13.45
CA THR A 34 -8.83 2.24 14.08
C THR A 34 -9.67 1.38 13.15
N TRP A 35 -8.99 0.57 12.33
CA TRP A 35 -9.61 -0.35 11.36
C TRP A 35 -8.71 -1.57 11.15
N ASP A 36 -9.30 -2.71 10.80
CA ASP A 36 -8.60 -4.02 10.77
C ASP A 36 -8.04 -4.41 9.39
N SER A 37 -7.94 -3.47 8.44
CA SER A 37 -7.28 -3.73 7.15
C SER A 37 -5.76 -3.57 7.25
N SER A 38 -5.02 -4.00 6.22
CA SER A 38 -3.55 -3.95 6.21
C SER A 38 -2.98 -2.54 6.03
N PHE A 39 -3.80 -1.57 5.61
CA PHE A 39 -3.41 -0.21 5.18
C PHE A 39 -2.37 -0.15 4.06
N CYS A 40 -2.03 -1.29 3.45
CA CYS A 40 -0.95 -1.42 2.51
C CYS A 40 -1.31 -2.48 1.46
N ALA A 41 -1.13 -2.13 0.20
CA ALA A 41 -1.30 -3.02 -0.95
C ALA A 41 -0.12 -2.84 -1.90
N VAL A 42 0.45 -3.93 -2.41
CA VAL A 42 1.63 -3.91 -3.27
C VAL A 42 1.41 -4.80 -4.48
N ASN A 43 1.88 -4.36 -5.64
CA ASN A 43 1.94 -5.15 -6.86
C ASN A 43 3.36 -5.06 -7.47
N PRO A 44 3.63 -5.68 -8.63
CA PRO A 44 4.97 -5.65 -9.24
C PRO A 44 5.51 -4.26 -9.58
N LYS A 45 4.66 -3.23 -9.69
CA LYS A 45 5.01 -1.87 -10.13
C LYS A 45 4.97 -0.84 -9.01
N PHE A 46 4.01 -0.96 -8.09
CA PHE A 46 3.69 0.07 -7.11
C PHE A 46 3.50 -0.48 -5.69
N LEU A 47 3.90 0.33 -4.72
CA LEU A 47 3.52 0.27 -3.32
C LEU A 47 2.43 1.31 -3.07
N ALA A 48 1.30 0.90 -2.52
CA ALA A 48 0.25 1.78 -2.03
C ALA A 48 0.10 1.69 -0.51
N VAL A 49 -0.01 2.84 0.15
CA VAL A 49 -0.13 2.95 1.62
C VAL A 49 -1.19 3.99 1.97
N ILE A 50 -2.14 3.63 2.83
CA ILE A 50 -3.14 4.57 3.35
C ILE A 50 -2.44 5.55 4.32
N VAL A 51 -2.65 6.85 4.12
CA VAL A 51 -1.97 7.91 4.89
C VAL A 51 -2.95 8.76 5.67
N GLU A 52 -2.46 9.39 6.74
CA GLU A 52 -3.24 10.40 7.47
C GLU A 52 -3.49 11.63 6.59
N SER A 53 -4.75 12.08 6.56
CA SER A 53 -5.18 13.31 5.89
C SER A 53 -6.09 14.10 6.83
N SER A 54 -5.92 15.43 6.87
CA SER A 54 -6.64 16.32 7.80
C SER A 54 -7.99 16.82 7.29
N GLY A 55 -8.39 16.48 6.06
CA GLY A 55 -9.58 17.03 5.40
C GLY A 55 -10.27 16.10 4.41
N GLY A 56 -10.13 14.79 4.58
CA GLY A 56 -10.69 13.75 3.72
C GLY A 56 -9.91 12.46 3.83
N GLY A 57 -10.03 11.59 2.83
CA GLY A 57 -9.26 10.35 2.69
C GLY A 57 -8.15 10.48 1.65
N ALA A 58 -6.98 9.94 1.96
CA ALA A 58 -5.88 9.89 1.02
C ALA A 58 -5.06 8.61 1.16
N PHE A 59 -4.42 8.22 0.07
CA PHE A 59 -3.39 7.18 0.06
C PHE A 59 -2.22 7.59 -0.84
N LEU A 60 -1.06 7.06 -0.51
CA LEU A 60 0.20 7.25 -1.23
C LEU A 60 0.38 6.12 -2.24
N VAL A 61 0.88 6.44 -3.44
CA VAL A 61 1.32 5.45 -4.43
C VAL A 61 2.74 5.76 -4.88
N LEU A 62 3.64 4.81 -4.69
CA LEU A 62 5.06 4.91 -5.02
C LEU A 62 5.47 3.79 -5.99
N PRO A 63 6.28 4.06 -7.02
CA PRO A 63 6.96 3.00 -7.75
C PRO A 63 7.81 2.14 -6.81
N VAL A 64 7.79 0.82 -6.95
CA VAL A 64 8.53 -0.12 -6.06
C VAL A 64 10.05 0.08 -6.05
N HIS A 65 10.59 0.75 -7.07
CA HIS A 65 12.02 1.05 -7.18
C HIS A 65 12.40 2.40 -6.54
N LYS A 66 11.42 3.18 -6.08
CA LYS A 66 11.63 4.49 -5.44
C LYS A 66 11.76 4.33 -3.93
N THR A 67 12.88 3.74 -3.50
CA THR A 67 13.20 3.53 -2.08
C THR A 67 13.87 4.76 -1.47
N GLY A 68 14.01 4.74 -0.14
CA GLY A 68 14.55 5.81 0.68
C GLY A 68 13.49 6.75 1.22
N ARG A 69 13.90 7.98 1.52
CA ARG A 69 13.04 8.98 2.14
C ARG A 69 12.05 9.57 1.14
N VAL A 70 10.76 9.49 1.47
CA VAL A 70 9.68 10.09 0.68
C VAL A 70 9.59 11.60 0.99
N ASP A 71 9.46 12.42 -0.05
CA ASP A 71 9.27 13.86 0.13
C ASP A 71 7.91 14.16 0.78
N LYS A 72 7.86 15.11 1.71
CA LYS A 72 6.61 15.47 2.41
C LYS A 72 5.52 16.01 1.48
N ASN A 73 5.93 16.59 0.35
CA ASN A 73 5.06 17.11 -0.69
C ASN A 73 4.85 16.10 -1.84
N TYR A 74 5.25 14.84 -1.65
CA TYR A 74 5.00 13.81 -2.65
C TYR A 74 3.48 13.72 -2.92
N PRO A 75 3.05 13.73 -4.19
CA PRO A 75 1.63 13.74 -4.51
C PRO A 75 0.88 12.50 -4.04
N LEU A 76 -0.34 12.71 -3.54
CA LEU A 76 -1.22 11.68 -3.03
C LEU A 76 -2.42 11.46 -3.96
N VAL A 77 -3.10 10.34 -3.79
CA VAL A 77 -4.44 10.12 -4.37
C VAL A 77 -5.48 10.64 -3.38
N VAL A 78 -6.34 11.55 -3.82
CA VAL A 78 -7.20 12.42 -3.00
C VAL A 78 -8.57 12.64 -3.66
N GLY A 79 -9.53 11.72 -3.48
CA GLY A 79 -10.93 11.95 -3.91
C GLY A 79 -11.96 11.68 -2.82
N HIS A 80 -11.59 10.93 -1.79
CA HIS A 80 -12.51 10.59 -0.72
C HIS A 80 -12.72 11.76 0.24
N SER A 81 -13.96 11.97 0.66
CA SER A 81 -14.35 12.98 1.65
C SER A 81 -14.20 12.50 3.10
N GLY A 82 -13.95 11.21 3.30
CA GLY A 82 -13.69 10.58 4.59
C GLY A 82 -12.47 9.66 4.55
N PRO A 83 -11.93 9.22 5.70
CA PRO A 83 -10.77 8.33 5.76
C PRO A 83 -10.89 7.11 4.84
N VAL A 84 -9.80 6.77 4.14
CA VAL A 84 -9.73 5.53 3.36
C VAL A 84 -9.53 4.37 4.32
N LEU A 85 -10.35 3.34 4.16
CA LEU A 85 -10.39 2.17 5.05
C LEU A 85 -9.70 0.95 4.43
N ASP A 86 -9.74 0.82 3.11
CA ASP A 86 -9.09 -0.30 2.42
C ASP A 86 -8.66 0.10 1.00
N ILE A 87 -7.66 -0.61 0.49
CA ILE A 87 -7.12 -0.46 -0.87
C ILE A 87 -6.73 -1.82 -1.42
N ASP A 88 -7.03 -2.09 -2.69
CA ASP A 88 -6.62 -3.33 -3.34
C ASP A 88 -6.30 -3.12 -4.83
N TRP A 89 -5.27 -3.81 -5.31
CA TRP A 89 -4.84 -3.74 -6.70
C TRP A 89 -5.69 -4.67 -7.58
N CYS A 90 -5.98 -4.24 -8.80
CA CYS A 90 -6.61 -5.11 -9.78
C CYS A 90 -5.68 -6.28 -10.14
N PRO A 91 -6.13 -7.54 -10.05
CA PRO A 91 -5.29 -8.70 -10.40
C PRO A 91 -5.08 -8.87 -11.92
N HIS A 92 -5.71 -8.03 -12.73
CA HIS A 92 -5.66 -8.09 -14.19
C HIS A 92 -4.97 -6.87 -14.82
N ASP A 93 -4.71 -5.82 -14.05
CA ASP A 93 -4.05 -4.59 -14.51
C ASP A 93 -3.27 -3.95 -13.35
N ASP A 94 -1.94 -3.93 -13.46
CA ASP A 94 -1.05 -3.38 -12.42
C ASP A 94 -1.19 -1.85 -12.25
N ASN A 95 -1.94 -1.18 -13.11
CA ASN A 95 -2.19 0.26 -13.04
C ASN A 95 -3.58 0.60 -12.47
N ILE A 96 -4.41 -0.39 -12.12
CA ILE A 96 -5.74 -0.15 -11.56
C ILE A 96 -5.76 -0.51 -10.07
N LEU A 97 -6.24 0.42 -9.25
CA LEU A 97 -6.42 0.22 -7.81
C LEU A 97 -7.83 0.63 -7.39
N ALA A 98 -8.46 -0.15 -6.51
CA ALA A 98 -9.71 0.20 -5.85
C ALA A 98 -9.44 0.71 -4.43
N SER A 99 -10.21 1.71 -3.99
CA SER A 99 -10.22 2.20 -2.60
C SER A 99 -11.63 2.28 -2.06
N CYS A 100 -11.81 2.08 -0.75
CA CYS A 100 -13.07 2.31 -0.04
C CYS A 100 -12.87 3.23 1.17
N SER A 101 -13.92 3.94 1.57
CA SER A 101 -13.82 5.01 2.57
C SER A 101 -15.04 5.06 3.51
N GLU A 102 -14.85 5.72 4.65
CA GLU A 102 -15.93 6.12 5.57
C GLU A 102 -16.96 7.07 4.92
N ASP A 103 -16.66 7.67 3.76
CA ASP A 103 -17.63 8.45 2.99
C ASP A 103 -18.69 7.60 2.26
N CYS A 104 -18.73 6.30 2.54
CA CYS A 104 -19.65 5.33 1.94
C CYS A 104 -19.49 5.16 0.43
N THR A 105 -18.33 5.51 -0.13
CA THR A 105 -18.02 5.29 -1.55
C THR A 105 -16.85 4.34 -1.75
N ALA A 106 -16.83 3.73 -2.94
CA ALA A 106 -15.65 3.06 -3.47
C ALA A 106 -15.26 3.74 -4.78
N MET A 107 -13.96 3.93 -4.99
CA MET A 107 -13.39 4.57 -6.17
C MET A 107 -12.38 3.64 -6.84
N VAL A 108 -12.33 3.66 -8.17
CA VAL A 108 -11.38 2.88 -8.97
C VAL A 108 -10.47 3.87 -9.69
N TRP A 109 -9.17 3.71 -9.53
CA TRP A 109 -8.16 4.67 -9.94
C TRP A 109 -7.28 4.11 -11.05
N GLN A 110 -7.07 4.90 -12.10
CA GLN A 110 -5.99 4.65 -13.06
C GLN A 110 -4.70 5.33 -12.59
N ILE A 111 -3.73 4.53 -12.15
CA ILE A 111 -2.40 4.97 -11.75
C ILE A 111 -1.48 5.08 -12.98
N PRO A 112 -0.87 6.24 -13.27
CA PRO A 112 0.06 6.37 -14.38
C PRO A 112 1.42 5.72 -14.09
N ASP A 113 2.12 5.31 -15.15
CA ASP A 113 3.47 4.70 -15.03
C ASP A 113 4.55 5.68 -14.59
N HIS A 114 4.35 6.97 -14.87
CA HIS A 114 5.25 8.00 -14.41
C HIS A 114 4.95 8.35 -12.94
N THR A 115 5.96 8.89 -12.26
CA THR A 115 5.76 9.45 -10.92
C THR A 115 4.64 10.50 -10.96
N LEU A 116 3.73 10.48 -9.99
CA LEU A 116 2.72 11.51 -9.84
C LEU A 116 3.41 12.87 -9.64
N THR A 117 3.03 13.86 -10.44
CA THR A 117 3.54 15.24 -10.35
C THR A 117 2.58 16.19 -9.64
N ARG A 118 1.31 15.78 -9.56
CA ARG A 118 0.22 16.48 -8.89
C ARG A 118 -0.68 15.46 -8.20
N PRO A 119 -1.44 15.86 -7.17
CA PRO A 119 -2.40 14.96 -6.54
C PRO A 119 -3.40 14.43 -7.56
N LEU A 120 -3.75 13.15 -7.46
CA LEU A 120 -4.76 12.52 -8.31
C LEU A 120 -6.11 12.59 -7.60
N SER A 121 -7.02 13.43 -8.08
CA SER A 121 -8.34 13.64 -7.46
C SER A 121 -9.49 12.96 -8.16
N ASP A 122 -9.30 12.67 -9.45
CA ASP A 122 -10.33 12.08 -10.28
C ASP A 122 -10.04 10.58 -10.41
N PRO A 123 -11.01 9.70 -10.06
CA PRO A 123 -10.87 8.25 -10.18
C PRO A 123 -10.76 7.78 -11.64
#